data_AF-A0A139NWL4-F1
#
_entry.id   AF-A0A139NWL4-F1
#
_cell.length_a   1.000
_cell.length_b   1.000
_cell.length_c   1.000
_cell.angle_alpha   90.00
_cell.angle_beta   90.00
_cell.angle_gamma   90.00
#
_symmetry.space_group_name_H-M   'P 1'
#
loop_
_entity.id
_entity.type
_entity.pdbx_description
1 polymer ?
#
loop_
_entity_poly.entity_id
_entity_poly.type
_entity_poly.pdbx_seq_one_letter_code
_entity_poly.pdbx_strand_id
1 'polypeptide(L)'
;MWFKERKGVKVGFSYALDDDFYLSLTLDKFSSNDERWGMADFKIGNDSWAAFKRENLNFEDSYESDGREKGDYLRIITTHKAILTVDKRDMYIMAIEVATAIDGQIIEDDKETWLSIEEFKAKHADLLHLTYDEAVDISLEELEVMEAVDEPLWDELHKGWEEYIAIHGERVYDDEDE
;
A
#
# COMPACT_ATOMS: atom_id res chain seq x y z
N MET A 1 10.07 10.53 7.23
CA MET A 1 8.72 10.62 7.83
C MET A 1 7.90 11.51 6.92
N TRP A 2 6.96 10.91 6.17
CA TRP A 2 6.44 11.44 4.89
C TRP A 2 5.64 12.74 5.02
N PHE A 3 5.05 12.95 6.20
CA PHE A 3 4.79 14.27 6.76
C PHE A 3 5.30 14.26 8.19
N LYS A 4 6.27 15.12 8.52
CA LYS A 4 6.79 15.22 9.89
C LYS A 4 5.71 15.70 10.88
N GLU A 5 4.78 16.49 10.36
CA GLU A 5 3.65 17.05 11.09
C GLU A 5 2.51 17.41 10.12
N ARG A 6 1.27 17.37 10.62
CA ARG A 6 0.11 17.98 9.98
C ARG A 6 -0.53 18.95 10.95
N LYS A 7 -0.69 20.22 10.57
CA LYS A 7 -1.27 21.27 11.46
C LYS A 7 -0.60 21.30 12.85
N GLY A 8 0.70 21.01 12.92
CA GLY A 8 1.47 20.97 14.18
C GLY A 8 1.32 19.69 15.02
N VAL A 9 0.63 18.66 14.51
CA VAL A 9 0.49 17.34 15.16
C VAL A 9 1.39 16.33 14.45
N LYS A 10 2.18 15.59 15.22
CA LYS A 10 3.04 14.52 14.70
C LYS A 10 2.19 13.35 14.20
N VAL A 11 2.45 12.91 12.97
CA VAL A 11 1.81 11.72 12.38
C VAL A 11 2.35 10.46 13.07
N GLY A 12 1.44 9.61 13.56
CA GLY A 12 1.78 8.32 14.17
C GLY A 12 2.12 7.27 13.10
N PHE A 13 3.02 6.33 13.42
CA PHE A 13 3.32 5.17 12.59
C PHE A 13 3.56 3.94 13.48
N SER A 14 3.35 2.76 12.90
CA SER A 14 3.67 1.48 13.53
C SER A 14 4.79 0.79 12.73
N TYR A 15 5.67 0.09 13.43
CA TYR A 15 6.71 -0.73 12.83
C TYR A 15 6.77 -2.09 13.55
N ALA A 16 7.11 -3.13 12.81
CA ALA A 16 7.53 -4.42 13.35
C ALA A 16 8.91 -4.76 12.77
N LEU A 17 9.80 -5.23 13.65
CA LEU A 17 11.14 -5.70 13.29
C LEU A 17 11.29 -7.11 13.87
N ASP A 18 11.61 -8.08 13.02
CA ASP A 18 11.91 -9.45 13.44
C ASP A 18 13.39 -9.79 13.18
N ASP A 19 13.87 -10.88 13.78
CA ASP A 19 15.26 -11.37 13.70
C ASP A 19 15.68 -11.71 12.25
N ASP A 20 14.72 -11.89 11.34
CA ASP A 20 14.90 -12.15 9.91
C ASP A 20 14.95 -10.89 9.02
N PHE A 21 15.26 -9.70 9.57
CA PHE A 21 15.30 -8.41 8.85
C PHE A 21 13.99 -8.01 8.16
N TYR A 22 12.87 -8.51 8.67
CA TYR A 22 11.55 -8.08 8.24
C TYR A 22 11.25 -6.67 8.78
N LEU A 23 11.08 -5.70 7.89
CA LEU A 23 10.59 -4.37 8.20
C LEU A 23 9.26 -4.15 7.49
N SER A 24 8.19 -4.05 8.27
CA SER A 24 6.89 -3.59 7.78
C SER A 24 6.53 -2.24 8.38
N LEU A 25 6.28 -1.28 7.48
CA LEU A 25 5.82 0.07 7.83
C LEU A 25 4.42 0.24 7.29
N THR A 26 3.48 0.46 8.19
CA THR A 26 2.08 0.76 7.83
C THR A 26 1.76 2.22 8.15
N LEU A 27 1.28 2.96 7.15
CA LEU A 27 0.71 4.29 7.34
C LEU A 27 -0.81 4.18 7.59
N ASP A 28 -1.34 4.79 8.64
CA ASP A 28 -2.79 4.94 8.81
C ASP A 28 -3.22 6.32 8.32
N LYS A 29 -3.88 6.36 7.16
CA LYS A 29 -4.36 7.60 6.53
C LYS A 29 -5.61 8.17 7.22
N PHE A 30 -6.36 7.32 7.93
CA PHE A 30 -7.74 7.61 8.35
C PHE A 30 -7.88 7.92 9.83
N SER A 31 -7.11 7.31 10.73
CA SER A 31 -7.53 7.25 12.13
C SER A 31 -7.30 8.53 12.95
N SER A 32 -6.66 9.57 12.42
CA SER A 32 -6.44 10.83 13.18
C SER A 32 -5.87 12.03 12.42
N ASN A 33 -5.57 11.94 11.11
CA ASN A 33 -4.81 12.98 10.42
C ASN A 33 -5.66 13.88 9.52
N ASP A 34 -6.68 13.38 8.82
CA ASP A 34 -7.51 14.23 7.94
C ASP A 34 -8.98 13.83 7.84
N GLU A 35 -9.87 14.70 8.34
CA GLU A 35 -11.32 14.51 8.40
C GLU A 35 -11.99 14.41 7.02
N ARG A 36 -11.35 14.97 5.98
CA ARG A 36 -11.83 14.87 4.59
C ARG A 36 -12.01 13.42 4.14
N TRP A 37 -11.10 12.52 4.54
CA TRP A 37 -11.20 11.09 4.23
C TRP A 37 -12.39 10.41 4.91
N GLY A 38 -12.81 10.87 6.09
CA GLY A 38 -14.00 10.34 6.77
C GLY A 38 -15.31 10.84 6.16
N MET A 39 -15.26 11.94 5.39
CA MET A 39 -16.42 12.58 4.77
C MET A 39 -16.54 12.29 3.27
N ALA A 40 -15.48 11.75 2.64
CA ALA A 40 -15.53 11.30 1.26
C ALA A 40 -16.60 10.19 1.10
N ASP A 41 -17.37 10.21 0.02
CA ASP A 41 -18.45 9.25 -0.23
C ASP A 41 -17.92 8.05 -1.03
N PHE A 42 -17.13 7.20 -0.39
CA PHE A 42 -16.40 6.10 -1.05
C PHE A 42 -17.01 4.72 -0.80
N LYS A 43 -18.34 4.60 -0.61
CA LYS A 43 -19.00 3.29 -0.42
C LYS A 43 -18.95 2.41 -1.69
N ILE A 44 -17.76 1.90 -2.00
CA ILE A 44 -17.53 0.86 -3.01
C ILE A 44 -17.62 -0.49 -2.28
N GLY A 45 -18.81 -1.05 -2.21
CA GLY A 45 -19.03 -2.37 -1.60
C GLY A 45 -18.88 -2.40 -0.07
N ASN A 46 -18.80 -3.63 0.48
CA ASN A 46 -18.95 -3.89 1.92
C ASN A 46 -17.72 -3.54 2.77
N ASP A 47 -16.52 -3.40 2.17
CA ASP A 47 -15.23 -3.21 2.86
C ASP A 47 -14.37 -2.04 2.31
N SER A 48 -15.01 -1.05 1.70
CA SER A 48 -14.37 0.13 1.08
C SER A 48 -13.38 0.90 1.97
N TRP A 49 -13.55 0.86 3.30
CA TRP A 49 -12.65 1.51 4.27
C TRP A 49 -11.29 0.85 4.41
N ALA A 50 -11.19 -0.48 4.28
CA ALA A 50 -9.94 -1.18 4.51
C ALA A 50 -8.99 -1.06 3.31
N ALA A 51 -9.57 -1.06 2.10
CA ALA A 51 -8.84 -1.10 0.84
C ALA A 51 -7.91 0.10 0.66
N PHE A 52 -8.26 1.29 1.15
CA PHE A 52 -7.43 2.48 0.98
C PHE A 52 -6.72 2.90 2.25
N LYS A 53 -6.79 2.15 3.36
CA LYS A 53 -6.36 2.69 4.66
C LYS A 53 -4.84 2.73 4.86
N ARG A 54 -4.12 1.84 4.19
CA ARG A 54 -2.78 1.43 4.57
C ARG A 54 -1.86 1.24 3.36
N GLU A 55 -0.63 1.73 3.50
CA GLU A 55 0.51 1.52 2.60
C GLU A 55 1.53 0.66 3.36
N ASN A 56 2.16 -0.32 2.68
CA ASN A 56 3.09 -1.25 3.33
C ASN A 56 4.48 -1.23 2.67
N LEU A 57 5.53 -0.99 3.45
CA LEU A 57 6.92 -1.24 3.02
C LEU A 57 7.28 -2.70 3.36
N ASN A 58 7.80 -3.49 2.41
CA ASN A 58 8.19 -4.88 2.65
C ASN A 58 9.56 -5.20 2.03
N PHE A 59 10.42 -5.92 2.74
CA PHE A 59 11.65 -6.46 2.15
C PHE A 59 11.35 -7.59 1.16
N GLU A 60 12.14 -7.74 0.09
CA GLU A 60 11.95 -8.79 -0.94
C GLU A 60 12.11 -10.22 -0.37
N ASP A 61 12.74 -10.37 0.81
CA ASP A 61 12.81 -11.65 1.55
C ASP A 61 11.73 -11.80 2.64
N SER A 62 10.74 -10.91 2.70
CA SER A 62 9.63 -11.05 3.64
C SER A 62 8.66 -12.15 3.22
N TYR A 63 8.19 -12.94 4.19
CA TYR A 63 7.12 -13.94 4.01
C TYR A 63 5.83 -13.36 3.40
N GLU A 64 5.65 -12.04 3.54
CA GLU A 64 4.50 -11.27 3.05
C GLU A 64 4.68 -10.66 1.65
N SER A 65 5.82 -10.88 1.01
CA SER A 65 5.88 -10.75 -0.44
C SER A 65 4.93 -11.80 -1.02
N ASP A 66 4.20 -11.44 -2.07
CA ASP A 66 3.14 -12.23 -2.69
C ASP A 66 3.64 -13.48 -3.46
N GLY A 67 4.73 -14.08 -3.00
CA GLY A 67 5.41 -15.21 -3.66
C GLY A 67 6.17 -14.82 -4.93
N ARG A 68 6.23 -13.53 -5.28
CA ARG A 68 7.10 -13.04 -6.37
C ARG A 68 8.58 -13.22 -5.99
N GLU A 69 9.43 -13.33 -7.02
CA GLU A 69 10.85 -13.68 -6.90
C GLU A 69 11.57 -13.05 -5.70
N LYS A 70 12.30 -13.91 -4.96
CA LYS A 70 13.31 -13.47 -4.00
C LYS A 70 14.42 -12.74 -4.75
N GLY A 71 14.87 -11.61 -4.23
CA GLY A 71 15.92 -10.80 -4.83
C GLY A 71 16.69 -9.99 -3.81
N ASP A 72 17.72 -9.29 -4.29
CA ASP A 72 18.74 -8.64 -3.48
C ASP A 72 18.41 -7.16 -3.14
N TYR A 73 17.14 -6.75 -3.23
CA TYR A 73 16.74 -5.34 -3.14
C TYR A 73 15.66 -5.07 -2.08
N LEU A 74 15.66 -3.85 -1.53
CA LEU A 74 14.53 -3.35 -0.73
C LEU A 74 13.37 -3.00 -1.67
N ARG A 75 12.13 -3.35 -1.31
CA ARG A 75 10.95 -3.07 -2.12
C ARG A 75 9.94 -2.21 -1.35
N ILE A 76 9.29 -1.29 -2.05
CA ILE A 76 8.10 -0.59 -1.56
C ILE A 76 6.94 -1.12 -2.39
N ILE A 77 5.92 -1.68 -1.74
CA ILE A 77 4.81 -2.30 -2.45
C ILE A 77 3.48 -1.72 -1.96
N THR A 78 2.46 -1.88 -2.78
CA THR A 78 1.09 -1.64 -2.35
C THR A 78 0.19 -2.68 -2.97
N THR A 79 -0.86 -3.05 -2.25
CA THR A 79 -1.92 -3.92 -2.77
C THR A 79 -2.91 -3.13 -3.63
N HIS A 80 -2.81 -1.79 -3.65
CA HIS A 80 -3.71 -0.93 -4.42
C HIS A 80 -3.41 -1.06 -5.91
N LYS A 81 -4.41 -1.45 -6.69
CA LYS A 81 -4.31 -1.49 -8.17
C LYS A 81 -4.22 -0.09 -8.77
N ALA A 82 -5.02 0.82 -8.24
CA ALA A 82 -4.99 2.24 -8.56
C ALA A 82 -4.47 2.99 -7.34
N ILE A 83 -3.34 3.68 -7.51
CA ILE A 83 -2.65 4.39 -6.44
C ILE A 83 -3.07 5.86 -6.52
N LEU A 84 -3.62 6.38 -5.44
CA LEU A 84 -3.96 7.79 -5.33
C LEU A 84 -2.70 8.66 -5.38
N THR A 85 -2.82 9.89 -5.88
CA THR A 85 -1.72 10.86 -5.95
C THR A 85 -1.03 11.06 -4.60
N VAL A 86 -1.77 11.19 -3.49
CA VAL A 86 -1.21 11.29 -2.14
C VAL A 86 -0.38 10.05 -1.76
N ASP A 87 -0.86 8.86 -2.11
CA ASP A 87 -0.19 7.59 -1.79
C ASP A 87 1.08 7.42 -2.63
N LYS A 88 1.00 7.73 -3.93
CA LYS A 88 2.14 7.67 -4.84
C LYS A 88 3.26 8.62 -4.38
N ARG A 89 2.89 9.83 -3.98
CA ARG A 89 3.83 10.82 -3.45
C ARG A 89 4.52 10.30 -2.19
N ASP A 90 3.76 9.71 -1.27
CA ASP A 90 4.30 9.17 -0.02
C ASP A 90 5.26 8.00 -0.27
N MET A 91 4.90 7.08 -1.16
CA MET A 91 5.79 5.99 -1.60
C MET A 91 7.09 6.51 -2.21
N TYR A 92 7.04 7.59 -2.99
CA TYR A 92 8.24 8.13 -3.63
C TYR A 92 9.15 8.84 -2.64
N ILE A 93 8.60 9.57 -1.66
CA ILE A 93 9.41 10.12 -0.58
C ILE A 93 10.01 8.99 0.27
N MET A 94 9.29 7.88 0.46
CA MET A 94 9.83 6.69 1.12
C MET A 94 11.03 6.11 0.40
N ALA A 95 10.93 5.93 -0.92
CA ALA A 95 12.05 5.46 -1.74
C ALA A 95 13.26 6.38 -1.59
N ILE A 96 13.05 7.69 -1.64
CA ILE A 96 14.11 8.71 -1.49
C ILE A 96 14.77 8.63 -0.12
N GLU A 97 14.00 8.59 0.97
CA GLU A 97 14.54 8.55 2.34
C GLU A 97 15.33 7.28 2.61
N VAL A 98 14.82 6.12 2.17
CA VAL A 98 15.50 4.83 2.31
C VAL A 98 16.79 4.82 1.50
N ALA A 99 16.72 5.17 0.21
CA ALA A 99 17.89 5.24 -0.66
C ALA A 99 18.95 6.21 -0.10
N THR A 100 18.53 7.36 0.43
CA THR A 100 19.45 8.32 1.07
C THR A 100 20.13 7.72 2.30
N ALA A 101 19.39 7.00 3.15
CA ALA A 101 19.92 6.42 4.39
C ALA A 101 20.95 5.32 4.14
N ILE A 102 20.85 4.60 3.02
CA ILE A 102 21.74 3.48 2.68
C ILE A 102 22.72 3.78 1.55
N ASP A 103 22.77 5.03 1.07
CA ASP A 103 23.55 5.44 -0.12
C ASP A 103 23.24 4.59 -1.37
N GLY A 104 21.94 4.32 -1.57
CA GLY A 104 21.42 3.46 -2.63
C GLY A 104 20.88 4.21 -3.85
N GLN A 105 20.40 3.41 -4.81
CA GLN A 105 19.71 3.88 -6.02
C GLN A 105 18.25 3.40 -6.01
N ILE A 106 17.42 3.95 -6.91
CA ILE A 106 15.98 3.67 -6.97
C ILE A 106 15.63 3.09 -8.35
N ILE A 107 14.75 2.09 -8.38
CA ILE A 107 14.14 1.57 -9.61
C ILE A 107 12.62 1.62 -9.47
N GLU A 108 11.92 1.88 -10.56
CA GLU A 108 10.46 1.87 -10.63
C GLU A 108 9.88 1.19 -11.88
N ASP A 109 10.73 0.64 -12.76
CA ASP A 109 10.39 0.04 -14.05
C ASP A 109 10.81 -1.44 -14.11
N ASP A 110 10.34 -2.24 -13.15
CA ASP A 110 10.55 -3.70 -13.12
C ASP A 110 12.02 -4.15 -13.27
N LYS A 111 12.92 -3.50 -12.52
CA LYS A 111 14.36 -3.79 -12.48
C LYS A 111 15.13 -3.41 -13.76
N GLU A 112 14.55 -2.60 -14.65
CA GLU A 112 15.21 -2.20 -15.89
C GLU A 112 16.22 -1.05 -15.71
N THR A 113 15.83 0.03 -15.01
CA THR A 113 16.65 1.27 -14.95
C THR A 113 16.89 1.74 -13.53
N TRP A 114 18.16 1.77 -13.12
CA TRP A 114 18.59 2.40 -11.87
C TRP A 114 18.70 3.91 -12.02
N LEU A 115 18.01 4.64 -11.15
CA LEU A 115 18.06 6.10 -11.05
C LEU A 115 18.82 6.49 -9.78
N SER A 116 19.70 7.49 -9.89
CA SER A 116 20.17 8.20 -8.71
C SER A 116 19.02 8.94 -8.03
N ILE A 117 19.21 9.28 -6.75
CA ILE A 117 18.21 10.04 -5.98
C ILE A 117 17.85 11.36 -6.67
N GLU A 118 18.83 12.04 -7.27
CA GLU A 118 18.59 13.33 -7.95
C GLU A 118 17.88 13.17 -9.30
N GLU A 119 18.18 12.11 -10.06
CA GLU A 119 17.43 11.79 -11.28
C GLU A 119 15.99 11.42 -10.97
N PHE A 120 15.76 10.62 -9.91
CA PHE A 120 14.42 10.25 -9.47
C PHE A 120 13.61 11.48 -9.03
N LYS A 121 14.21 12.40 -8.24
CA LYS A 121 13.58 13.66 -7.85
C LYS A 121 13.25 14.55 -9.04
N ALA A 122 14.17 14.67 -10.00
CA ALA A 122 13.95 15.48 -11.19
C ALA A 122 12.84 14.90 -12.08
N LYS A 123 12.78 13.58 -12.22
CA LYS A 123 11.75 12.87 -12.99
C LYS A 123 10.35 13.07 -12.41
N HIS A 124 10.24 13.08 -11.08
CA HIS A 124 8.96 13.16 -10.36
C HIS A 124 8.75 14.50 -9.64
N ALA A 125 9.40 15.56 -10.12
CA ALA A 125 9.40 16.86 -9.45
C ALA A 125 7.99 17.41 -9.24
N ASP A 126 7.10 17.28 -10.24
CA ASP A 126 5.72 17.76 -10.16
C ASP A 126 4.96 17.10 -9.00
N LEU A 127 5.11 15.79 -8.83
CA LEU A 127 4.49 15.04 -7.73
C LEU A 127 5.12 15.39 -6.37
N LEU A 128 6.45 15.46 -6.32
CA LEU A 128 7.19 15.68 -5.07
C LEU A 128 7.03 17.12 -4.54
N HIS A 129 6.75 18.09 -5.41
CA HIS A 129 6.51 19.47 -5.01
C HIS A 129 5.11 19.74 -4.48
N LEU A 130 4.15 18.82 -4.68
CA LEU A 130 2.83 18.95 -4.08
C LEU A 130 2.94 19.02 -2.55
N THR A 131 2.13 19.89 -1.95
CA THR A 131 1.86 19.86 -0.52
C THR A 131 0.97 18.66 -0.16
N TYR A 132 0.86 18.34 1.12
CA TYR A 132 -0.10 17.32 1.57
C TYR A 132 -1.51 17.64 1.09
N ASP A 133 -1.97 18.88 1.29
CA ASP A 133 -3.34 19.25 1.03
C ASP A 133 -3.65 19.24 -0.48
N GLU A 134 -2.72 19.68 -1.34
CA GLU A 134 -2.87 19.58 -2.80
C GLU A 134 -2.95 18.12 -3.27
N ALA A 135 -2.07 17.26 -2.74
CA ALA A 135 -2.08 15.84 -3.08
C ALA A 135 -3.38 15.16 -2.61
N VAL A 136 -3.91 15.53 -1.43
CA VAL A 136 -5.20 15.04 -0.94
C VAL A 136 -6.35 15.53 -1.82
N ASP A 137 -6.38 16.81 -2.18
CA ASP A 137 -7.47 17.36 -3.00
C ASP A 137 -7.55 16.64 -4.36
N ILE A 138 -6.40 16.42 -5.02
CA ILE A 138 -6.32 15.60 -6.25
C ILE A 138 -6.84 14.19 -5.98
N SER A 139 -6.42 13.57 -4.89
CA SER A 139 -6.83 12.21 -4.56
C SER A 139 -8.30 12.03 -4.21
N LEU A 140 -8.95 13.06 -3.67
CA LEU A 140 -10.40 13.04 -3.46
C LEU A 140 -11.15 13.08 -4.80
N GLU A 141 -10.68 13.87 -5.78
CA GLU A 141 -11.22 13.88 -7.13
C GLU A 141 -10.98 12.55 -7.86
N GLU A 142 -9.79 11.95 -7.71
CA GLU A 142 -9.47 10.63 -8.23
C GLU A 142 -10.45 9.57 -7.69
N LEU A 143 -10.73 9.60 -6.38
CA LEU A 143 -11.65 8.66 -5.74
C LEU A 143 -13.08 8.74 -6.29
N GLU A 144 -13.59 9.92 -6.62
CA GLU A 144 -14.96 10.08 -7.13
C GLU A 144 -15.19 9.37 -8.47
N VAL A 145 -14.14 9.22 -9.27
CA VAL A 145 -14.19 8.60 -10.60
C VAL A 145 -13.61 7.19 -10.64
N MET A 146 -13.09 6.69 -9.53
CA MET A 146 -12.51 5.35 -9.45
C MET A 146 -13.59 4.28 -9.51
N GLU A 147 -13.47 3.38 -10.47
CA GLU A 147 -14.32 2.19 -10.55
C GLU A 147 -13.82 1.11 -9.58
N ALA A 148 -14.78 0.45 -8.94
CA ALA A 148 -14.53 -0.79 -8.22
C ALA A 148 -13.92 -1.81 -9.18
N VAL A 149 -12.74 -2.31 -8.88
CA VAL A 149 -12.20 -3.45 -9.61
C VAL A 149 -12.52 -4.70 -8.81
N ASP A 150 -13.38 -5.55 -9.35
CA ASP A 150 -13.63 -6.87 -8.75
C ASP A 150 -12.31 -7.62 -8.60
N GLU A 151 -12.16 -8.33 -7.48
CA GLU A 151 -10.96 -9.13 -7.23
C GLU A 151 -10.92 -10.26 -8.26
N PRO A 152 -9.91 -10.31 -9.16
CA PRO A 152 -9.89 -11.24 -10.28
C PRO A 152 -9.71 -12.69 -9.82
N LEU A 153 -9.26 -12.87 -8.57
CA LEU A 153 -9.09 -14.17 -7.95
C LEU A 153 -10.39 -14.73 -7.39
N TRP A 154 -11.50 -13.98 -7.31
CA TRP A 154 -12.75 -14.51 -6.76
C TRP A 154 -13.25 -15.73 -7.53
N ASP A 155 -13.20 -15.70 -8.86
CA ASP A 155 -13.64 -16.82 -9.69
C ASP A 155 -12.71 -18.04 -9.53
N GLU A 156 -11.40 -17.82 -9.46
CA GLU A 156 -10.41 -18.89 -9.27
C GLU A 156 -10.48 -19.49 -7.86
N LEU A 157 -10.65 -18.65 -6.83
CA LEU A 157 -10.80 -19.06 -5.44
C LEU A 157 -12.13 -19.81 -5.24
N HIS A 158 -13.22 -19.33 -5.84
CA HIS A 158 -14.53 -19.98 -5.81
C HIS A 158 -14.46 -21.35 -6.47
N LYS A 159 -13.83 -21.45 -7.63
CA LYS A 159 -13.58 -22.74 -8.30
C LYS A 159 -12.73 -23.68 -7.45
N GLY A 160 -11.66 -23.19 -6.83
CA GLY A 160 -10.85 -23.99 -5.90
C GLY A 160 -11.65 -24.48 -4.69
N TRP A 161 -12.61 -23.68 -4.22
CA TRP A 161 -13.50 -24.03 -3.12
C TRP A 161 -14.53 -25.09 -3.52
N GLU A 162 -15.13 -24.97 -4.72
CA GLU A 162 -16.01 -26.00 -5.31
C GLU A 162 -15.27 -27.33 -5.50
N GLU A 163 -14.05 -27.29 -6.03
CA GLU A 163 -13.19 -28.48 -6.22
C GLU A 163 -12.82 -29.12 -4.87
N TYR A 164 -12.52 -28.31 -3.85
CA TYR A 164 -12.25 -28.79 -2.50
C TYR A 164 -13.47 -29.49 -1.88
N ILE A 165 -14.67 -28.88 -1.96
CA ILE A 165 -15.93 -29.47 -1.48
C ILE A 165 -16.25 -30.77 -2.23
N ALA A 166 -16.00 -30.84 -3.54
CA ALA A 166 -16.24 -32.05 -4.31
C ALA A 166 -15.35 -33.23 -3.86
N ILE A 167 -14.13 -32.96 -3.38
CA ILE A 167 -13.18 -33.97 -2.91
C ILE A 167 -13.41 -34.32 -1.43
N HIS A 168 -13.67 -33.31 -0.60
CA HIS A 168 -13.67 -33.44 0.86
C HIS A 168 -15.06 -33.42 1.49
N GLY A 169 -16.11 -33.20 0.69
CA GLY A 169 -17.46 -32.94 1.18
C GLY A 169 -17.62 -31.51 1.71
N GLU A 170 -18.87 -31.07 1.88
CA GLU A 170 -19.14 -29.83 2.62
C GLU A 170 -18.65 -29.98 4.06
N ARG A 171 -17.96 -28.94 4.56
CA ARG A 171 -17.53 -28.91 5.96
C ARG A 171 -18.76 -28.77 6.84
N VAL A 172 -19.10 -29.85 7.55
CA VAL A 172 -20.11 -29.81 8.61
C VAL A 172 -19.45 -29.15 9.83
N TYR A 173 -19.98 -28.00 10.23
CA TYR A 173 -19.64 -27.41 11.53
C TYR A 173 -20.46 -28.17 12.57
N ASP A 174 -19.78 -28.78 13.53
CA ASP A 174 -20.46 -29.33 14.71
C ASP A 174 -20.86 -28.12 15.56
N ASP A 175 -22.15 -27.81 15.63
CA ASP A 175 -22.71 -26.79 16.51
C ASP A 175 -22.70 -27.29 17.98
N GLU A 176 -21.60 -27.89 18.44
CA GLU A 176 -21.42 -28.27 19.86
C GLU A 176 -20.75 -27.12 20.63
N ASP A 177 -21.51 -26.03 20.79
CA ASP A 177 -21.32 -25.05 21.86
C ASP A 177 -22.71 -24.74 22.47
N GLU A 178 -23.25 -25.68 23.26
CA GLU A 178 -24.31 -25.46 24.26
C GLU A 178 -23.76 -25.58 25.69
#